data_AF-A0A1Q8LJY2-F1
#
_entry.id   AF-A0A1Q8LJY2-F1
#
_cell.length_a   1.000
_cell.length_b   1.000
_cell.length_c   1.000
_cell.angle_alpha   90.00
_cell.angle_beta   90.00
_cell.angle_gamma   90.00
#
_symmetry.space_group_name_H-M   'P 1'
#
loop_
_entity.id
_entity.type
_entity.pdbx_description
1 polymer ?
#
loop_
_entity_poly.entity_id
_entity_poly.type
_entity_poly.pdbx_seq_one_letter_code
_entity_poly.pdbx_strand_id
1 'polypeptide(L)' 'MTGVDDHSRFAVIATVMVRATGRAVCLAFADALRRYGIPDEVLTDNGKQFTAASAAAARSCSTGLP' A
#
# COMPACT_ATOMS: atom_id res chain seq x y z
N MET A 1 -7.12 1.41 6.84
CA MET A 1 -6.60 0.74 5.63
C MET A 1 -6.45 -0.73 5.95
N THR A 2 -6.88 -1.56 5.02
CA THR A 2 -6.64 -2.99 5.04
C THR A 2 -5.82 -3.36 3.82
N GLY A 3 -5.01 -4.41 3.95
CA GLY A 3 -4.20 -4.97 2.88
C GLY A 3 -4.08 -6.46 3.13
N VAL A 4 -4.31 -7.26 2.09
CA VAL A 4 -4.33 -8.71 2.15
C VAL A 4 -3.45 -9.23 1.03
N ASP A 5 -2.57 -10.17 1.35
CA ASP A 5 -1.84 -10.93 0.36
C ASP A 5 -2.82 -11.87 -0.36
N ASP A 6 -2.91 -11.78 -1.68
CA ASP A 6 -3.93 -12.48 -2.46
C ASP A 6 -3.68 -13.99 -2.52
N HIS A 7 -2.41 -14.41 -2.52
CA HIS A 7 -2.01 -15.81 -2.55
C HIS A 7 -2.34 -16.54 -1.24
N SER A 8 -1.86 -16.03 -0.11
CA SER A 8 -1.98 -16.68 1.21
C SER A 8 -3.24 -16.29 1.98
N ARG A 9 -3.95 -15.24 1.54
CA ARG A 9 -5.07 -14.60 2.26
C ARG A 9 -4.68 -14.02 3.61
N PHE A 10 -3.38 -13.81 3.86
CA PHE A 10 -2.86 -13.22 5.09
C PHE A 10 -3.07 -11.70 5.11
N ALA A 11 -3.52 -11.17 6.25
CA ALA A 11 -3.70 -9.73 6.42
C ALA A 11 -2.35 -9.03 6.72
N VAL A 12 -1.77 -8.40 5.69
CA VAL A 12 -0.49 -7.68 5.78
C VAL A 12 -0.65 -6.25 6.34
N ILE A 13 -1.84 -5.66 6.25
CA ILE A 13 -2.14 -4.34 6.84
C ILE A 13 -3.48 -4.41 7.58
N ALA A 14 -3.49 -3.97 8.83
CA ALA A 14 -4.67 -3.79 9.66
C ALA A 14 -4.57 -2.50 10.49
N THR A 15 -4.53 -1.35 9.81
CA THR A 15 -4.30 -0.04 10.46
C THR A 15 -5.57 0.81 10.42
N VAL A 16 -6.04 1.23 11.59
CA VAL A 16 -7.16 2.17 11.74
C VAL A 16 -6.64 3.61 11.65
N MET A 17 -7.37 4.48 10.96
CA MET A 17 -7.03 5.89 10.77
C MET A 17 -8.27 6.74 11.05
N VAL A 18 -8.10 7.87 11.76
CA VAL A 18 -9.19 8.84 11.99
C VAL A 18 -9.69 9.41 10.66
N ARG A 19 -8.78 9.68 9.71
CA ARG A 19 -9.10 10.01 8.32
C ARG A 19 -8.11 9.34 7.38
N ALA A 20 -8.61 8.76 6.30
CA ALA A 20 -7.81 8.12 5.25
C ALA A 20 -7.16 9.16 4.31
N THR A 21 -6.26 9.98 4.86
CA THR A 21 -5.46 10.92 4.05
C THR A 21 -4.37 10.17 3.27
N GLY A 22 -3.92 10.72 2.14
CA GLY A 22 -2.85 10.11 1.35
C GLY A 22 -1.58 9.82 2.16
N ARG A 23 -1.17 10.75 3.05
CA ARG A 23 -0.01 10.55 3.94
C ARG A 23 -0.20 9.39 4.91
N ALA A 24 -1.36 9.32 5.58
CA ALA A 24 -1.64 8.24 6.54
C ALA A 24 -1.64 6.87 5.85
N VAL A 25 -2.22 6.80 4.65
CA VAL A 25 -2.23 5.60 3.80
C VAL A 25 -0.81 5.20 3.39
N CYS A 26 0.01 6.14 2.89
CA CYS A 26 1.38 5.86 2.49
C CYS A 26 2.25 5.35 3.65
N LEU A 27 2.06 5.89 4.86
CA LEU A 27 2.81 5.44 6.04
C LEU A 27 2.46 4.00 6.43
N ALA A 28 1.17 3.66 6.48
CA ALA A 28 0.74 2.30 6.78
C ALA A 28 1.19 1.31 5.70
N PHE A 29 1.13 1.71 4.44
CA PHE A 29 1.59 0.88 3.32
C PHE A 29 3.11 0.65 3.37
N ALA A 30 3.90 1.71 3.59
CA ALA A 30 5.36 1.59 3.71
C ALA A 30 5.80 0.74 4.91
N ASP A 31 5.04 0.75 6.01
CA ASP A 31 5.31 -0.14 7.15
C ASP A 31 5.14 -1.62 6.78
N ALA A 32 4.08 -1.97 6.05
CA ALA A 32 3.88 -3.33 5.57
C ALA A 32 4.95 -3.76 4.57
N LEU A 33 5.37 -2.90 3.65
CA LEU A 33 6.45 -3.22 2.72
C LEU A 33 7.78 -3.51 3.45
N ARG A 34 8.09 -2.75 4.51
CA ARG A 34 9.29 -3.03 5.34
C ARG A 34 9.19 -4.34 6.09
N ARG A 35 7.99 -4.74 6.50
CA ARG A 35 7.76 -5.93 7.32
C ARG A 35 7.63 -7.23 6.52
N TYR A 36 6.98 -7.17 5.35
CA TYR A 36 6.60 -8.34 4.56
C TYR A 36 7.28 -8.39 3.19
N GLY A 37 8.02 -7.35 2.82
CA GLY A 37 8.66 -7.24 1.50
C GLY A 37 7.81 -6.52 0.47
N ILE A 38 8.35 -6.43 -0.74
CA ILE A 38 7.70 -5.75 -1.87
C ILE A 38 6.90 -6.79 -2.68
N PRO A 39 5.60 -6.58 -2.90
CA PRO A 39 4.81 -7.45 -3.76
C PRO A 39 5.08 -7.17 -5.25
N ASP A 40 4.89 -8.17 -6.10
CA ASP A 40 4.99 -8.03 -7.56
C ASP A 40 3.91 -7.09 -8.11
N GLU A 41 2.70 -7.15 -7.53
CA GLU A 41 1.56 -6.33 -7.93
C GLU A 41 0.79 -5.82 -6.70
N VAL A 42 0.23 -4.61 -6.83
CA VAL A 42 -0.61 -3.99 -5.79
C VAL A 42 -1.95 -3.63 -6.41
N LEU A 43 -3.00 -4.37 -6.03
CA LEU A 43 -4.37 -4.05 -6.40
C LEU A 43 -5.00 -3.12 -5.36
N THR A 44 -5.62 -2.02 -5.81
CA THR A 44 -6.33 -1.08 -4.93
C THR A 44 -7.75 -0.84 -5.44
N ASP A 45 -8.62 -0.34 -4.57
CA ASP A 45 -10.02 -0.03 -4.86
C ASP A 45 -10.22 1.26 -5.70
N ASN A 46 -9.15 1.84 -6.23
CA ASN A 46 -9.14 3.15 -6.91
C ASN A 46 -9.54 4.35 -6.03
N GLY A 47 -9.46 4.23 -4.70
CA GLY A 47 -9.66 5.38 -3.82
C GLY A 47 -8.73 6.55 -4.16
N LYS A 48 -9.13 7.79 -3.84
CA LYS A 48 -8.40 9.04 -4.22
C LYS A 48 -6.95 9.08 -3.72
N GLN A 49 -6.63 8.34 -2.67
CA GLN A 49 -5.29 8.13 -2.13
C GLN A 49 -4.37 7.32 -3.06
N PHE A 50 -4.92 6.54 -3.99
CA PHE A 50 -4.20 5.66 -4.93
C PHE A 50 -4.24 6.17 -6.38
N THR A 51 -4.87 7.32 -6.65
CA THR A 51 -4.90 7.95 -7.98
C THR A 51 -3.76 8.96 -8.18
N ALA A 52 -3.43 9.25 -9.45
CA ALA A 52 -2.16 9.89 -9.83
C ALA A 52 -1.85 11.26 -9.20
N ALA A 53 -2.86 12.04 -8.85
CA ALA A 53 -2.69 13.32 -8.14
C ALA A 53 -2.14 13.15 -6.70
N SER A 54 -2.23 11.94 -6.12
CA SER A 54 -1.88 11.63 -4.72
C SER A 54 -0.86 10.49 -4.56
N ALA A 55 -0.61 9.69 -5.61
CA ALA A 55 -0.06 8.34 -5.51
C ALA A 55 1.43 8.18 -5.90
N ALA A 56 2.30 8.94 -5.25
CA ALA A 56 3.75 8.74 -5.41
C ALA A 56 4.25 7.39 -4.84
N ALA A 57 3.50 6.74 -3.93
CA ALA A 57 3.98 5.55 -3.22
C ALA A 57 3.72 4.20 -3.93
N ALA A 58 2.62 4.05 -4.67
CA ALA A 58 2.22 2.75 -5.23
C ALA A 58 2.83 2.42 -6.61
N ARG A 59 3.24 3.45 -7.38
CA ARG A 59 3.71 3.28 -8.77
C ARG A 59 5.20 2.95 -8.94
N SER A 60 5.99 2.92 -7.87
CA SER A 60 7.45 2.76 -7.96
C SER A 60 7.98 1.36 -7.65
N CYS A 61 7.12 0.38 -7.29
CA CYS A 61 7.57 -0.96 -6.93
C CYS A 61 7.92 -1.90 -8.11
N SER A 62 7.73 -1.50 -9.37
CA SER A 62 8.09 -2.34 -10.53
C SER A 62 9.46 -2.05 -11.15
N THR A 63 10.14 -0.98 -10.73
CA THR A 63 11.53 -0.72 -11.12
C THR A 63 12.42 -1.02 -9.93
N GLY A 64 13.01 -2.20 -9.90
CA GLY A 64 14.00 -2.60 -8.91
C GLY A 64 14.96 -1.45 -8.60
N LEU A 65 14.98 -1.02 -7.33
CA LEU A 65 16.13 -0.32 -6.77
C LEU A 65 17.25 -1.38 -6.61
N PRO A 66 18.54 -1.01 -6.80
CA PRO A 66 19.64 -1.96 -6.88
C PRO A 66 19.83 -2.79 -5.61
#